data_AF-A0A354WR49-F1
#
_entry.id   AF-A0A354WR49-F1
#
_cell.length_a   1.000
_cell.length_b   1.000
_cell.length_c   1.000
_cell.angle_alpha   90.00
_cell.angle_beta   90.00
_cell.angle_gamma   90.00
#
_symmetry.space_group_name_H-M   'P 1'
#
loop_
_entity.id
_entity.type
_entity.pdbx_description
1 polymer ?
#
loop_
_entity_poly.entity_id
_entity_poly.type
_entity_poly.pdbx_seq_one_letter_code
_entity_poly.pdbx_strand_id
1 'polypeptide(L)'
;MTDADVDGAHIRTLLLTFFYRYMKPLVTEGHVFIAQPPLYQVRKGRQKYYTYDDDEQNRLLDEIGREGCAIQRYKGLGEMNPEQLWDTTMNPEQRVMLKVELTDAVEADRLFTILMGD
;
A
#
# COMPACT_ATOMS: atom_id res chain seq x y z
N MET A 1 -7.20 -0.64 4.23
CA MET A 1 -6.64 -0.18 2.94
C MET A 1 -6.82 1.33 2.89
N THR A 2 -5.74 2.07 2.65
CA THR A 2 -5.73 3.54 2.55
C THR A 2 -4.92 3.90 1.31
N ASP A 3 -5.09 5.12 0.81
CA ASP A 3 -4.28 5.61 -0.30
C ASP A 3 -2.78 5.66 0.06
N ALA A 4 -1.94 5.68 -0.97
CA ALA A 4 -0.49 5.72 -0.85
C ALA A 4 0.06 7.15 -0.66
N ASP A 5 -0.81 8.15 -0.71
CA ASP A 5 -0.47 9.55 -0.50
C ASP A 5 -0.39 9.93 0.99
N VAL A 6 -0.09 11.21 1.25
CA VAL A 6 0.07 11.75 2.59
C VAL A 6 -1.24 11.68 3.38
N ASP A 7 -2.37 11.90 2.74
CA ASP A 7 -3.68 11.85 3.39
C ASP A 7 -4.07 10.41 3.77
N GLY A 8 -3.77 9.44 2.90
CA GLY A 8 -3.87 8.02 3.21
C GLY A 8 -2.96 7.60 4.36
N ALA A 9 -1.75 8.15 4.44
CA ALA A 9 -0.85 7.93 5.57
C ALA A 9 -1.39 8.52 6.89
N HIS A 10 -2.04 9.69 6.85
CA HIS A 10 -2.71 10.27 8.01
C HIS A 10 -3.86 9.40 8.50
N ILE A 11 -4.77 8.99 7.60
CA ILE A 11 -5.88 8.09 7.94
C ILE A 11 -5.36 6.77 8.54
N ARG A 12 -4.31 6.20 7.94
CA ARG A 12 -3.67 4.98 8.45
C ARG A 12 -3.14 5.18 9.87
N THR A 13 -2.45 6.28 10.13
CA THR A 13 -1.91 6.60 11.46
C THR A 13 -3.02 6.73 12.50
N LEU A 14 -4.13 7.39 12.16
CA LEU A 14 -5.30 7.52 13.03
C LEU A 14 -5.90 6.15 13.38
N LEU A 15 -6.08 5.28 12.38
CA LEU A 15 -6.63 3.94 12.58
C LEU A 15 -5.69 3.05 13.42
N LEU A 16 -4.39 3.07 13.14
CA LEU A 16 -3.41 2.30 13.91
C LEU A 16 -3.34 2.77 15.36
N THR A 17 -3.36 4.08 15.59
CA THR A 17 -3.42 4.67 16.92
C THR A 17 -4.69 4.25 17.66
N PHE A 18 -5.83 4.28 16.98
CA PHE A 18 -7.11 3.80 17.53
C PHE A 18 -7.03 2.32 17.93
N PHE A 19 -6.54 1.45 17.04
CA PHE A 19 -6.38 0.02 17.36
C PHE A 19 -5.41 -0.20 18.51
N TYR A 20 -4.30 0.54 18.55
CA TYR A 20 -3.33 0.46 19.64
C TYR A 20 -3.94 0.83 21.00
N ARG A 21 -4.69 1.94 21.05
CA ARG A 21 -5.25 2.49 22.31
C ARG A 21 -6.45 1.69 22.82
N TYR A 22 -7.35 1.28 21.94
CA TYR A 22 -8.66 0.73 22.34
C TYR A 22 -8.85 -0.75 22.00
N MET A 23 -8.07 -1.29 21.07
CA MET A 23 -8.24 -2.66 20.57
C MET A 23 -6.90 -3.40 20.44
N LYS A 24 -6.00 -3.18 21.41
CA LYS A 24 -4.65 -3.75 21.42
C LYS A 24 -4.59 -5.25 21.10
N PRO A 25 -5.53 -6.10 21.60
CA PRO A 25 -5.54 -7.52 21.24
C PRO A 25 -5.58 -7.79 19.73
N LEU A 26 -6.28 -6.98 18.94
CA LEU A 26 -6.34 -7.14 17.49
C LEU A 26 -4.97 -6.98 16.82
N VAL A 27 -4.15 -6.07 17.33
CA VAL A 27 -2.78 -5.85 16.84
C VAL A 27 -1.88 -6.99 17.31
N THR A 28 -1.89 -7.31 18.61
CA THR A 28 -0.96 -8.30 19.18
C THR A 28 -1.25 -9.73 18.74
N GLU A 29 -2.51 -10.07 18.44
CA GLU A 29 -2.89 -11.36 17.88
C GLU A 29 -2.71 -11.42 16.36
N GLY A 30 -2.35 -10.30 15.72
CA GLY A 30 -1.98 -10.28 14.31
C GLY A 30 -3.15 -10.26 13.34
N HIS A 31 -4.28 -9.65 13.73
CA HIS A 31 -5.48 -9.52 12.89
C HIS A 31 -5.49 -8.25 12.05
N VAL A 32 -4.57 -7.31 12.29
CA VAL A 32 -4.49 -6.04 11.57
C VAL A 32 -3.47 -6.14 10.44
N PHE A 33 -3.90 -5.78 9.23
CA PHE A 33 -3.07 -5.80 8.04
C PHE A 33 -3.23 -4.51 7.22
N ILE A 34 -2.17 -4.14 6.52
CA ILE A 34 -2.13 -3.02 5.58
C ILE A 34 -2.02 -3.59 4.17
N ALA A 35 -3.02 -3.32 3.34
CA ALA A 35 -2.96 -3.65 1.92
C ALA A 35 -1.96 -2.75 1.20
N GLN A 36 -1.13 -3.34 0.34
CA GLN A 36 -0.19 -2.60 -0.49
C GLN A 36 -0.66 -2.62 -1.95
N PRO A 37 -1.25 -1.52 -2.44
CA PRO A 37 -1.53 -1.39 -3.87
C PRO A 37 -0.21 -1.20 -4.65
N PRO A 38 -0.18 -1.56 -5.94
CA PRO A 38 0.98 -1.32 -6.79
C PRO A 38 1.20 0.17 -7.02
N LEU A 39 2.47 0.57 -7.06
CA LEU A 39 2.89 1.94 -7.35
C LEU A 39 2.80 2.25 -8.85
N TYR A 40 3.04 1.24 -9.69
CA TYR A 40 3.03 1.38 -11.14
C TYR A 40 2.25 0.27 -11.85
N GLN A 41 1.70 0.62 -13.00
CA GLN A 41 1.32 -0.32 -14.05
C GLN A 41 2.20 -0.07 -15.28
N VAL A 42 2.88 -1.11 -15.73
CA VAL A 42 3.65 -1.09 -16.97
C VAL A 42 2.92 -1.93 -18.01
N ARG A 43 2.64 -1.35 -19.19
CA ARG A 43 2.05 -2.06 -20.32
C ARG A 43 3.04 -2.15 -21.46
N LYS A 44 3.26 -3.37 -21.96
CA LYS A 44 4.06 -3.62 -23.18
C LYS A 44 3.26 -4.47 -24.16
N GLY A 45 2.77 -3.85 -25.23
CA GLY A 45 1.83 -4.49 -26.15
C GLY A 45 0.55 -4.94 -25.43
N ARG A 46 0.31 -6.26 -25.35
CA ARG A 46 -0.86 -6.85 -24.67
C ARG A 46 -0.60 -7.22 -23.20
N GLN A 47 0.67 -7.23 -22.78
CA GLN A 47 1.05 -7.63 -21.43
C GLN A 47 0.94 -6.44 -20.47
N LYS A 48 0.46 -6.72 -19.26
CA LYS A 48 0.37 -5.77 -18.15
C LYS A 48 1.17 -6.32 -16.99
N TYR A 49 1.93 -5.44 -16.36
CA TYR A 49 2.75 -5.72 -15.19
C TYR A 49 2.44 -4.68 -14.13
N TYR A 50 2.54 -5.09 -12.88
CA TYR A 50 2.37 -4.22 -11.72
C TYR A 50 3.63 -4.28 -10.88
N THR A 51 4.13 -3.13 -10.45
CA THR A 51 5.29 -3.04 -9.57
C THR A 51 4.99 -2.13 -8.38
N TYR A 52 5.59 -2.43 -7.24
CA TYR A 52 5.27 -1.87 -5.94
C TYR A 52 6.28 -0.81 -5.47
N ASP A 53 7.47 -0.79 -6.07
CA ASP A 53 8.49 0.22 -5.84
C ASP A 53 9.24 0.60 -7.13
N ASP A 54 10.07 1.64 -7.02
CA ASP A 54 10.88 2.16 -8.13
C ASP A 54 11.96 1.16 -8.59
N ASP A 55 12.49 0.34 -7.67
CA ASP A 55 13.57 -0.61 -7.97
C ASP A 55 13.04 -1.82 -8.75
N GLU A 56 11.89 -2.35 -8.36
CA GLU A 56 11.14 -3.38 -9.08
C GLU A 56 10.71 -2.88 -10.46
N GLN A 57 10.25 -1.62 -10.57
CA GLN A 57 9.95 -1.03 -11.88
C GLN A 57 11.19 -1.03 -12.77
N ASN A 58 12.33 -0.54 -12.28
CA ASN A 58 13.55 -0.46 -13.09
C ASN A 58 14.02 -1.85 -13.53
N ARG A 59 14.03 -2.82 -12.62
CA ARG A 59 14.37 -4.22 -12.94
C ARG A 59 13.45 -4.78 -14.02
N LEU A 60 12.13 -4.62 -13.86
CA LEU A 60 11.17 -5.06 -14.86
C LEU A 60 11.43 -4.41 -16.22
N LEU A 61 11.66 -3.10 -16.24
CA LEU A 61 11.91 -2.35 -17.48
C LEU A 61 13.21 -2.77 -18.17
N ASP A 62 14.23 -3.16 -17.41
CA ASP A 62 15.49 -3.67 -17.94
C ASP A 62 15.34 -5.10 -18.49
N GLU A 63 14.45 -5.92 -17.90
CA GLU A 63 14.13 -7.27 -18.37
C GLU A 63 13.26 -7.25 -19.64
N ILE A 64 12.16 -6.51 -19.63
CA ILE A 64 11.21 -6.50 -20.75
C ILE A 64 11.64 -5.53 -21.85
N GLY A 65 12.54 -4.60 -21.56
CA GLY A 65 13.02 -3.53 -22.44
C GLY A 65 12.13 -2.27 -22.39
N ARG A 66 12.76 -1.11 -22.22
CA ARG A 66 12.11 0.20 -22.00
C ARG A 66 11.31 0.72 -23.20
N GLU A 67 11.70 0.38 -24.42
CA GLU A 67 11.01 0.86 -25.62
C GLU A 67 9.60 0.26 -25.78
N GLY A 68 8.64 1.11 -26.15
CA GLY A 68 7.24 0.72 -26.35
C GLY A 68 6.45 0.42 -25.07
N CYS A 69 7.02 0.73 -23.89
CA CYS A 69 6.33 0.60 -22.62
C CYS A 69 5.48 1.85 -22.32
N ALA A 70 4.21 1.65 -21.96
CA ALA A 70 3.37 2.68 -21.37
C ALA A 70 3.33 2.48 -19.86
N ILE A 71 3.79 3.49 -19.11
CA ILE A 71 3.89 3.44 -17.65
C ILE A 71 2.84 4.38 -17.05
N GLN A 72 2.03 3.85 -16.13
CA GLN A 72 1.11 4.63 -15.32
C GLN A 72 1.53 4.51 -13.85
N ARG A 73 1.71 5.63 -13.17
CA ARG A 73 1.93 5.68 -11.72
C ARG A 73 0.59 5.89 -11.02
N TYR A 74 0.33 5.12 -9.98
CA TYR A 74 -0.83 5.29 -9.12
C TYR A 74 -0.48 6.16 -7.93
N LYS A 75 -1.25 7.24 -7.68
CA LYS A 75 -1.10 8.06 -6.47
C LYS A 75 -2.11 7.68 -5.39
N GLY A 76 -3.33 7.32 -5.82
CA GLY A 76 -4.40 6.88 -4.95
C GLY A 76 -5.18 5.74 -5.59
N LEU A 77 -5.94 5.02 -4.77
CA LEU A 77 -6.75 3.87 -5.17
C LEU A 77 -7.88 4.28 -6.12
N GLY A 78 -8.34 5.53 -6.04
CA GLY A 78 -9.36 6.09 -6.94
C GLY A 78 -8.91 6.22 -8.40
N GLU A 79 -7.62 6.10 -8.69
CA GLU A 79 -7.08 6.08 -10.07
C GLU A 79 -7.20 4.69 -10.72
N MET A 80 -7.63 3.67 -9.96
CA MET A 80 -7.85 2.31 -10.43
C MET A 80 -9.33 2.07 -10.69
N ASN A 81 -9.63 1.31 -11.75
CA ASN A 81 -10.98 0.78 -11.91
C ASN A 81 -11.22 -0.41 -10.95
N PRO A 82 -12.48 -0.83 -10.72
CA PRO A 82 -12.79 -1.90 -9.75
C PRO A 82 -12.10 -3.24 -10.03
N GLU A 83 -11.96 -3.61 -11.31
CA GLU A 83 -11.28 -4.85 -11.72
C GLU A 83 -9.79 -4.80 -11.36
N GLN A 84 -9.12 -3.67 -11.65
CA GLN A 84 -7.72 -3.46 -11.30
C GLN A 84 -7.50 -3.47 -9.79
N LEU A 85 -8.37 -2.81 -9.03
CA LEU A 85 -8.30 -2.79 -7.57
C LEU A 85 -8.46 -4.20 -6.99
N TRP A 86 -9.42 -4.97 -7.53
CA TRP A 86 -9.61 -6.35 -7.14
C TRP A 86 -8.38 -7.20 -7.42
N ASP A 87 -7.92 -7.21 -8.66
CA ASP A 87 -6.83 -8.09 -9.12
C ASP A 87 -5.51 -7.81 -8.40
N THR A 88 -5.22 -6.54 -8.11
CA THR A 88 -3.93 -6.13 -7.55
C THR A 88 -3.91 -6.11 -6.03
N THR A 89 -5.00 -5.67 -5.40
CA THR A 89 -4.96 -5.28 -3.98
C THR A 89 -5.90 -6.13 -3.12
N MET A 90 -6.91 -6.78 -3.68
CA MET A 90 -7.91 -7.53 -2.91
C MET A 90 -7.90 -9.04 -3.15
N ASN A 91 -7.47 -9.50 -4.33
CA ASN A 91 -7.43 -10.91 -4.70
C ASN A 91 -6.46 -11.69 -3.79
N PRO A 92 -6.93 -12.68 -3.00
CA PRO A 92 -6.08 -13.45 -2.09
C PRO A 92 -4.88 -14.13 -2.72
N GLU A 93 -4.94 -14.44 -4.02
CA GLU A 93 -3.85 -15.12 -4.75
C GLU A 93 -2.74 -14.17 -5.21
N GLN A 94 -3.01 -12.87 -5.26
CA GLN A 94 -2.11 -11.87 -5.86
C GLN A 94 -1.79 -10.70 -4.92
N ARG A 95 -2.66 -10.43 -3.95
CA ARG A 95 -2.55 -9.27 -3.06
C ARG A 95 -1.29 -9.35 -2.20
N VAL A 96 -0.67 -8.18 -2.01
CA VAL A 96 0.40 -7.99 -1.04
C VAL A 96 -0.16 -7.31 0.19
N MET A 97 0.02 -7.94 1.35
CA MET A 97 -0.48 -7.46 2.64
C MET A 97 0.67 -7.43 3.63
N LEU A 98 0.88 -6.29 4.29
CA LEU A 98 1.79 -6.20 5.43
C LEU A 98 1.02 -6.46 6.71
N LYS A 99 1.51 -7.41 7.51
CA LYS A 99 0.98 -7.63 8.85
C LYS A 99 1.50 -6.52 9.77
N VAL A 100 0.60 -5.94 10.56
CA VAL A 100 0.96 -4.90 11.52
C VAL A 100 1.49 -5.56 12.78
N GLU A 101 2.71 -5.21 13.16
CA GLU A 101 3.32 -5.63 14.42
C GLU A 101 3.05 -4.60 15.52
N LEU A 102 3.22 -5.00 16.79
CA LEU A 102 3.02 -4.09 17.92
C LEU A 102 3.94 -2.87 17.85
N THR A 103 5.16 -3.04 17.34
CA THR A 103 6.13 -1.95 17.14
C THR A 103 5.61 -0.88 16.18
N ASP A 104 4.94 -1.29 15.10
CA ASP A 104 4.38 -0.36 14.11
C ASP A 104 3.25 0.48 14.73
N ALA A 105 2.43 -0.15 15.57
CA ALA A 105 1.32 0.51 16.24
C ALA A 105 1.80 1.51 17.32
N VAL A 106 2.91 1.22 18.01
CA VAL A 106 3.55 2.13 18.96
C VAL A 106 4.13 3.36 18.25
N GLU A 107 4.82 3.16 17.13
CA GLU A 107 5.35 4.28 16.34
C GLU A 107 4.23 5.15 15.75
N ALA A 108 3.12 4.54 15.32
CA ALA A 108 1.95 5.29 14.87
C ALA A 108 1.36 6.19 15.97
N ASP A 109 1.24 5.70 17.20
CA ASP A 109 0.76 6.49 18.36
C ASP A 109 1.70 7.65 18.71
N ARG A 110 3.01 7.42 18.62
CA ARG A 110 4.02 8.47 18.79
C ARG A 110 3.89 9.54 17.72
N LEU A 111 3.78 9.14 16.45
CA LEU A 111 3.60 10.07 15.32
C LEU A 111 2.33 10.90 15.50
N PHE A 112 1.23 10.26 15.91
CA PHE A 112 -0.04 10.94 16.20
C PHE A 112 0.12 12.02 17.27
N THR A 113 0.76 11.70 18.39
CA THR A 113 1.01 12.66 19.48
C THR A 113 1.87 13.85 19.02
N ILE A 114 2.88 13.60 18.19
CA ILE A 114 3.72 14.68 17.62
C ILE A 114 2.91 15.57 16.68
N LEU A 115 2.08 14.99 15.81
CA LEU A 115 1.35 15.72 14.77
C LEU A 115 0.17 16.52 15.31
N MET A 116 -0.49 16.04 16.37
CA MET A 116 -1.68 16.69 16.93
C MET A 116 -1.35 17.74 17.99
N GLY A 117 -0.11 17.74 18.52
CA GLY A 117 0.21 18.51 19.72
C GLY A 117 -0.56 17.99 20.95
N ASP A 118 -0.20 18.47 22.15
CA ASP A 118 -0.99 18.19 23.36
C ASP A 118 -2.48 18.60 23.19
#